data_AF-A0A257VEQ2-F1
#
_entry.id   AF-A0A257VEQ2-F1
#
_cell.length_a   1.000
_cell.length_b   1.000
_cell.length_c   1.000
_cell.angle_alpha   90.00
_cell.angle_beta   90.00
_cell.angle_gamma   90.00
#
_symmetry.space_group_name_H-M   'P 1'
#
loop_
_entity.id
_entity.type
_entity.pdbx_description
1 polymer ?
#
loop_
_entity_poly.entity_id
_entity_poly.type
_entity_poly.pdbx_seq_one_letter_code
_entity_poly.pdbx_strand_id
1 'polypeptide(L)' 'MLFGPGQRIIDFSLLKTTPITERIRAEFRAEAFNMPNTPSFGNPASNLTAIANFGKIRGTTVEARVVQFGLKLLF' A
#
# COMPACT_ATOMS: atom_id res chain seq x y z
N MET A 1 -15.11 5.09 -22.74
CA MET A 1 -14.08 4.82 -21.71
C MET A 1 -14.34 3.45 -21.13
N LEU A 2 -13.30 2.65 -20.84
CA LEU A 2 -13.45 1.34 -20.19
C LEU A 2 -13.07 1.49 -18.72
N PHE A 3 -13.90 0.96 -17.83
CA PHE A 3 -13.69 1.01 -16.39
C PHE A 3 -13.22 -0.34 -15.87
N GLY A 4 -12.22 -0.33 -15.00
CA GLY A 4 -11.74 -1.50 -14.28
C GLY A 4 -12.61 -1.84 -13.07
N PRO A 5 -12.29 -2.94 -12.38
CA PRO A 5 -12.97 -3.33 -11.15
C PRO A 5 -12.71 -2.32 -10.02
N GLY A 6 -13.60 -2.32 -9.02
CA GLY A 6 -13.45 -1.45 -7.85
C GLY A 6 -12.19 -1.76 -7.04
N GLN A 7 -11.62 -0.71 -6.43
CA GLN A 7 -10.41 -0.81 -5.62
C GLN A 7 -10.74 -0.77 -4.13
N ARG A 8 -10.05 -1.60 -3.34
CA ARG A 8 -10.18 -1.63 -1.88
C ARG A 8 -8.78 -1.70 -1.29
N ILE A 9 -8.32 -0.56 -0.78
CA ILE A 9 -7.00 -0.40 -0.19
C ILE A 9 -7.21 -0.14 1.30
N ILE A 10 -6.50 -0.91 2.13
CA ILE A 10 -6.50 -0.72 3.58
C ILE A 10 -5.05 -0.55 3.98
N ASP A 11 -4.72 0.62 4.50
CA ASP A 11 -3.40 0.93 5.05
C ASP A 11 -3.47 0.96 6.58
N PHE A 12 -2.41 0.49 7.23
CA PHE A 12 -2.36 0.33 8.68
C PHE A 12 -1.08 0.94 9.24
N SER A 13 -1.20 1.60 10.40
CA SER A 13 -0.08 2.18 11.13
C SER A 13 -0.25 1.93 12.63
N LEU A 14 0.82 1.47 13.27
CA LEU A 14 0.92 1.26 14.71
C LEU A 14 2.08 2.09 15.25
N LEU A 15 1.81 2.96 16.20
CA LEU A 15 2.81 3.77 16.89
C LEU A 15 2.75 3.49 18.39
N LYS A 16 3.91 3.24 19.00
CA LYS A 16 4.02 3.01 20.43
C LYS A 16 5.24 3.75 20.98
N THR A 17 4.99 4.59 21.97
CA THR A 17 6.05 5.16 22.81
C THR A 17 6.17 4.34 24.09
N THR A 18 7.38 3.90 24.38
CA THR A 18 7.74 3.13 25.58
C THR A 18 8.75 3.94 26.38
N PRO A 19 8.41 4.41 27.59
CA PRO A 19 9.39 5.03 28.49
C PRO A 19 10.37 3.94 28.96
N ILE A 20 11.66 4.14 28.73
CA ILE A 20 12.72 3.23 29.22
C ILE A 20 13.18 3.73 30.60
N THR A 21 13.43 5.03 30.72
CA THR A 21 13.75 5.72 31.98
C THR A 21 12.98 7.05 32.04
N GLU A 22 13.20 7.84 33.09
CA GLU A 22 12.60 9.18 33.22
C GLU A 22 13.03 10.15 32.10
N ARG A 23 14.24 9.95 31.53
CA ARG A 23 14.81 10.79 30.48
C ARG A 23 14.79 10.14 29.09
N ILE A 24 14.80 8.81 29.03
CA ILE A 24 14.91 8.05 27.78
C ILE A 24 13.56 7.47 27.38
N ARG A 25 13.14 7.71 26.13
CA ARG A 25 11.93 7.15 25.53
C ARG A 25 12.25 6.49 24.19
N ALA A 26 11.64 5.33 23.94
CA ALA A 26 11.69 4.67 22.64
C ALA A 26 10.35 4.84 21.91
N GLU A 27 10.39 5.32 20.68
CA GLU A 27 9.24 5.39 19.78
C GLU A 27 9.39 4.31 18.71
N PHE A 28 8.49 3.34 18.72
CA PHE A 28 8.38 2.30 17.71
C PHE A 28 7.21 2.62 16.77
N ARG A 29 7.45 2.49 15.46
CA ARG A 29 6.45 2.65 14.40
C ARG A 29 6.49 1.44 13.49
N ALA A 30 5.32 0.87 13.20
CA ALA A 30 5.14 -0.16 12.20
C ALA A 30 4.05 0.30 11.23
N GLU A 31 4.30 0.20 9.93
CA GLU A 31 3.35 0.60 8.89
C GLU A 31 3.23 -0.50 7.86
N ALA A 32 1.99 -0.76 7.41
CA ALA A 32 1.69 -1.72 6.37
C ALA A 32 0.78 -1.04 5.33
N PHE A 33 1.31 -0.83 4.14
CA PHE A 33 0.55 -0.34 2.98
C PHE A 33 -0.03 -1.54 2.22
N ASN A 34 -1.26 -1.43 1.73
CA ASN A 34 -2.00 -2.57 1.17
C ASN A 34 -1.98 -3.77 2.14
N MET A 35 -2.42 -3.56 3.39
CA MET A 35 -2.38 -4.55 4.47
C MET A 35 -2.97 -5.91 4.08
N PRO A 36 -4.13 -6.00 3.39
CA PRO A 36 -4.69 -7.27 2.94
C PRO A 36 -3.91 -7.92 1.77
N ASN A 37 -2.99 -7.17 1.14
CA ASN A 37 -2.28 -7.53 -0.08
C ASN A 37 -3.22 -7.87 -1.25
N THR A 38 -4.32 -7.12 -1.39
CA THR A 38 -5.28 -7.30 -2.48
C THR A 38 -4.75 -6.59 -3.74
N PRO A 39 -4.62 -7.28 -4.88
CA PRO A 39 -4.26 -6.63 -6.14
C PRO A 39 -5.33 -5.62 -6.58
N SER A 40 -4.95 -4.36 -6.76
CA SER A 40 -5.83 -3.34 -7.33
C SER A 40 -5.58 -3.25 -8.83
N PHE A 41 -6.47 -3.85 -9.62
CA PHE A 41 -6.38 -3.83 -11.07
C PHE A 41 -6.73 -2.45 -11.65
N GLY A 42 -6.04 -2.09 -12.73
CA GLY A 42 -6.31 -0.87 -13.48
C GLY A 42 -7.44 -1.02 -14.49
N ASN A 43 -7.68 0.06 -15.23
CA ASN A 43 -8.61 0.03 -16.34
C ASN A 43 -8.10 -0.89 -17.47
N PRO A 44 -9.00 -1.54 -18.22
CA PRO A 44 -8.62 -2.29 -19.41
C PRO A 44 -8.01 -1.38 -20.48
N ALA A 45 -7.14 -1.92 -21.33
CA ALA A 45 -6.58 -1.19 -22.45
C ALA A 45 -7.70 -0.73 -23.42
N SER A 46 -7.74 0.57 -23.69
CA SER A 46 -8.80 1.23 -24.47
C SER A 46 -8.41 1.53 -25.93
N ASN A 47 -7.18 1.20 -26.33
CA ASN A 47 -6.70 1.45 -27.68
C ASN A 47 -7.34 0.48 -28.69
N LEU A 48 -8.25 0.99 -29.51
CA LEU A 48 -8.98 0.25 -30.54
C LEU A 48 -8.10 -0.24 -31.70
N THR A 49 -6.94 0.38 -31.95
CA THR A 49 -6.01 -0.06 -33.00
C THR A 49 -5.14 -1.24 -32.56
N ALA A 50 -5.05 -1.50 -31.25
CA ALA A 50 -4.32 -2.62 -30.67
C ALA A 50 -5.27 -3.76 -30.27
N ILE A 51 -5.94 -4.36 -31.26
CA ILE A 51 -7.05 -5.33 -31.08
C ILE A 51 -6.70 -6.47 -30.12
N ALA A 52 -5.48 -7.01 -30.18
CA ALA A 52 -5.04 -8.09 -29.30
C ALA A 52 -5.09 -7.76 -27.80
N ASN A 53 -5.02 -6.48 -27.45
CA ASN A 53 -5.00 -5.98 -26.08
C ASN A 53 -6.28 -5.25 -25.68
N PHE A 54 -7.11 -4.84 -26.63
CA PHE A 54 -8.33 -4.09 -26.36
C PHE A 54 -9.23 -4.84 -25.37
N GLY A 55 -9.69 -4.14 -24.34
CA GLY A 55 -10.56 -4.72 -23.30
C GLY A 55 -9.84 -5.61 -22.27
N LYS A 56 -8.53 -5.79 -22.34
CA LYS A 56 -7.76 -6.57 -21.37
C LYS A 56 -7.09 -5.69 -20.32
N ILE A 57 -7.17 -6.13 -19.06
CA ILE A 57 -6.39 -5.54 -17.95
C ILE A 57 -4.98 -6.11 -18.02
N ARG A 58 -3.97 -5.23 -17.99
CA ARG A 58 -2.56 -5.62 -18.14
C ARG A 58 -1.66 -5.22 -16.95
N GLY A 59 -2.24 -4.66 -15.90
CA GLY A 59 -1.48 -4.22 -14.75
C GLY A 59 -2.35 -3.87 -13.55
N THR A 60 -1.67 -3.70 -12.43
CA THR A 60 -2.21 -3.12 -11.21
C THR A 60 -1.88 -1.64 -11.16
N THR A 61 -2.63 -0.88 -10.37
CA THR A 61 -2.38 0.56 -10.14
C THR A 61 -1.86 0.85 -8.75
N VAL A 62 -1.73 -0.18 -7.91
CA VAL A 62 -1.22 -0.11 -6.55
C VAL A 62 -0.16 -1.18 -6.39
N GLU A 63 0.89 -0.83 -5.66
CA GLU A 63 1.98 -1.74 -5.32
C GLU A 63 1.51 -2.92 -4.45
N ALA A 64 2.32 -3.98 -4.46
CA ALA A 64 2.17 -5.08 -3.51
C ALA A 64 2.37 -4.58 -2.07
N ARG A 65 1.95 -5.37 -1.09
CA ARG A 65 2.06 -5.00 0.33
C ARG A 65 3.49 -4.65 0.71
N VAL A 66 3.65 -3.48 1.31
CA VAL A 66 4.91 -3.01 1.90
C VAL A 66 4.72 -2.89 3.39
N VAL A 67 5.61 -3.52 4.16
CA VAL A 67 5.66 -3.39 5.61
C VAL A 67 6.98 -2.74 5.98
N GLN A 68 6.92 -1.68 6.79
CA GLN A 68 8.10 -0.94 7.24
C GLN A 68 8.07 -0.71 8.74
N PHE A 69 9.25 -0.66 9.33
CA PHE A 69 9.46 -0.45 10.75
C PHE A 69 10.40 0.73 10.98
N GLY A 70 10.13 1.50 12.02
CA GLY A 70 10.96 2.59 12.49
C GLY A 70 11.14 2.51 14.00
N LEU A 71 12.35 2.78 14.46
CA LEU A 71 12.66 2.92 15.88
C LEU A 71 13.43 4.22 16.08
N LYS A 72 12.97 5.03 17.04
CA LYS A 72 13.62 6.28 17.43
C LYS A 72 13.85 6.29 18.93
N LEU A 73 15.07 6.63 19.34
CA LEU A 73 15.42 6.86 20.73
C LEU A 73 15.47 8.37 21.00
N LEU A 74 14.81 8.79 22.07
CA LEU A 74 14.81 10.14 22.62
C LEU A 74 15.54 10.09 23.95
N PHE A 75 16.47 11.02 24.18
CA PHE A 75 17.31 11.08 25.38
C PHE A 75 17.42 12.51 25.92
#